data_AF-V4RPN2-F1
#
_entry.id   AF-V4RPN2-F1
#
_cell.length_a   1.000
_cell.length_b   1.000
_cell.length_c   1.000
_cell.angle_alpha   90.00
_cell.angle_beta   90.00
_cell.angle_gamma   90.00
#
_symmetry.space_group_name_H-M   'P 1'
#
loop_
_entity.id
_entity.type
_entity.pdbx_description
1 polymer ?
#
loop_
_entity_poly.entity_id
_entity_poly.type
_entity_poly.pdbx_seq_one_letter_code
_entity_poly.pdbx_strand_id
1 'polypeptide(L)'
;MRILHETETRVRHSAHAHWSATNRMDTLNRFSTASTLIGGFLVSLLAALPVLYKDLYLPHSDALNAALFVLGGGVSVISIMQAVQRWGERSQSHFNAANAYSSLRRKLEILRLNLPGSAPHLSVILEDLRQLGETAPAVPEGLWNKAIRAVKA
;
A
#
# COMPACT_ATOMS: atom_id res chain seq x y z
N MET A 1 22.79 2.76 27.57
CA MET A 1 21.38 3.17 27.35
C MET A 1 21.14 3.95 26.05
N ARG A 2 22.06 4.81 25.58
CA ARG A 2 21.89 5.60 24.34
C ARG A 2 21.56 4.76 23.10
N ILE A 3 22.31 3.66 22.88
CA ILE A 3 22.10 2.75 21.73
C ILE A 3 20.69 2.16 21.73
N LEU A 4 20.17 1.74 22.90
CA LEU A 4 18.83 1.17 23.01
C LEU A 4 17.75 2.18 22.57
N HIS A 5 17.86 3.43 23.04
CA HIS A 5 16.91 4.49 22.72
C HIS A 5 16.96 4.90 21.23
N GLU A 6 18.17 5.00 20.66
CA GLU A 6 18.34 5.28 19.23
C GLU A 6 17.75 4.17 18.37
N THR A 7 17.98 2.90 18.73
CA THR A 7 17.42 1.73 18.03
C THR A 7 15.89 1.69 18.13
N GLU A 8 15.33 1.92 19.32
CA GLU A 8 13.88 1.98 19.54
C GLU A 8 13.23 3.07 18.66
N THR A 9 13.84 4.25 18.60
CA THR A 9 13.38 5.36 17.77
C THR A 9 13.41 5.02 16.28
N ARG A 10 14.51 4.40 15.81
CA ARG A 10 14.63 3.95 14.42
C ARG A 10 13.55 2.93 14.06
N VAL A 11 13.37 1.91 14.90
CA VAL A 11 12.37 0.86 14.70
C VAL A 11 10.95 1.46 14.68
N ARG A 12 10.66 2.42 15.56
CA ARG A 12 9.37 3.13 15.58
C ARG A 12 9.13 3.93 14.30
N HIS A 13 10.12 4.67 13.82
CA HIS A 13 10.02 5.40 12.55
C HIS A 13 9.78 4.45 11.38
N SER A 14 10.54 3.36 11.29
CA SER A 14 10.37 2.36 10.23
C SER A 14 8.98 1.73 10.28
N ALA A 15 8.52 1.27 11.45
CA ALA A 15 7.18 0.70 11.59
C ALA A 15 6.10 1.66 11.07
N HIS A 16 6.15 2.93 11.49
CA HIS A 16 5.16 3.91 11.10
C HIS A 16 5.21 4.26 9.60
N ALA A 17 6.41 4.35 9.02
CA ALA A 17 6.60 4.59 7.61
C ALA A 17 6.03 3.44 6.74
N HIS A 18 6.27 2.20 7.15
CA HIS A 18 5.72 1.02 6.48
C HIS A 18 4.20 0.94 6.62
N TRP A 19 3.63 1.24 7.79
CA TRP A 19 2.18 1.35 7.97
C TRP A 19 1.54 2.41 7.07
N SER A 20 2.17 3.59 6.96
CA SER A 20 1.70 4.64 6.06
C SER A 20 1.75 4.22 4.60
N ALA A 21 2.78 3.46 4.20
CA ALA A 21 2.91 2.92 2.85
C ALA A 21 1.83 1.88 2.54
N THR A 22 1.59 0.93 3.46
CA THR A 22 0.49 -0.03 3.36
C THR A 22 -0.84 0.66 3.12
N ASN A 23 -1.22 1.61 3.98
CA ASN A 23 -2.52 2.27 3.88
C ASN A 23 -2.67 3.03 2.55
N ARG A 24 -1.59 3.69 2.09
CA ARG A 24 -1.60 4.42 0.82
C ARG A 24 -1.79 3.47 -0.36
N MET A 25 -1.03 2.38 -0.40
CA MET A 25 -1.07 1.42 -1.51
C MET A 25 -2.37 0.61 -1.52
N ASP A 26 -2.89 0.21 -0.36
CA ASP A 26 -4.21 -0.44 -0.23
C ASP A 26 -5.33 0.49 -0.72
N THR A 27 -5.28 1.78 -0.36
CA THR A 27 -6.26 2.76 -0.85
C THR A 27 -6.23 2.89 -2.38
N LEU A 28 -5.03 2.98 -2.96
CA LEU A 28 -4.87 3.04 -4.42
C LEU A 28 -5.39 1.77 -5.08
N ASN A 29 -5.09 0.60 -4.51
CA ASN A 29 -5.58 -0.68 -4.99
C ASN A 29 -7.11 -0.70 -5.01
N ARG A 30 -7.76 -0.45 -3.86
CA ARG A 30 -9.23 -0.44 -3.74
C ARG A 30 -9.90 0.55 -4.67
N PHE A 31 -9.38 1.78 -4.75
CA PHE A 31 -9.94 2.81 -5.62
C PHE A 31 -9.85 2.40 -7.09
N SER A 32 -8.69 1.87 -7.50
CA SER A 32 -8.51 1.39 -8.86
C SER A 32 -9.44 0.21 -9.17
N THR A 33 -9.55 -0.79 -8.28
CA THR A 33 -10.45 -1.93 -8.45
C THR A 33 -11.91 -1.49 -8.56
N ALA A 34 -12.36 -0.58 -7.70
CA ALA A 34 -13.71 -0.02 -7.77
C ALA A 34 -13.95 0.71 -9.11
N SER A 35 -12.97 1.49 -9.58
CA SER A 35 -13.04 2.19 -10.86
C SER A 35 -13.16 1.22 -12.04
N THR A 36 -12.39 0.13 -12.04
CA THR A 36 -12.48 -0.93 -13.05
C THR A 36 -13.84 -1.64 -13.03
N LEU A 37 -14.37 -1.95 -11.83
CA LEU A 37 -15.68 -2.60 -11.71
C LEU A 37 -16.83 -1.70 -12.20
N ILE A 38 -16.86 -0.44 -11.74
CA ILE A 38 -17.89 0.53 -12.16
C ILE A 38 -17.78 0.80 -13.65
N GLY A 39 -16.58 1.07 -14.15
CA GLY A 39 -16.37 1.36 -15.57
C GLY A 39 -16.68 0.14 -16.44
N GLY A 40 -16.26 -1.06 -16.05
CA GLY A 40 -16.59 -2.31 -16.75
C GLY A 40 -18.10 -2.54 -16.81
N PHE A 41 -18.81 -2.31 -15.71
CA PHE A 41 -20.27 -2.39 -15.68
C PHE A 41 -20.94 -1.38 -16.63
N LEU A 42 -20.49 -0.12 -16.64
CA LEU A 42 -21.01 0.90 -17.55
C LEU A 42 -20.75 0.55 -19.02
N VAL A 43 -19.56 0.03 -19.33
CA VAL A 43 -19.22 -0.47 -20.68
C VAL A 43 -20.14 -1.61 -21.08
N SER A 44 -20.42 -2.57 -20.18
CA SER A 44 -21.36 -3.65 -20.45
C SER A 44 -22.79 -3.16 -20.70
N LEU A 45 -23.27 -2.16 -19.93
CA LEU A 45 -24.59 -1.56 -20.16
C LEU A 45 -24.68 -0.87 -21.53
N LEU A 46 -23.69 -0.04 -21.86
CA LEU A 46 -23.64 0.67 -23.14
C LEU A 46 -23.54 -0.32 -24.32
N ALA A 47 -22.74 -1.37 -24.19
CA ALA A 47 -22.60 -2.42 -25.19
C ALA A 47 -23.90 -3.23 -25.39
N ALA A 48 -24.78 -3.28 -24.40
CA ALA A 48 -26.06 -3.97 -24.50
C ALA A 48 -27.19 -3.12 -25.13
N LEU A 49 -27.04 -1.79 -25.17
CA LEU A 49 -28.06 -0.88 -25.73
C LEU A 49 -28.47 -1.19 -27.19
N PRO A 50 -27.57 -1.52 -28.13
CA PRO A 50 -27.95 -1.85 -29.51
C PRO A 50 -28.92 -3.04 -29.61
N VAL A 51 -28.87 -3.95 -28.63
CA VAL A 51 -29.66 -5.18 -28.59
C VAL A 51 -30.96 -4.98 -27.81
N LEU A 52 -30.88 -4.36 -26.63
CA LEU A 52 -32.02 -4.24 -25.71
C LEU A 52 -32.89 -3.00 -25.97
N TYR A 53 -32.31 -1.92 -26.52
CA TYR A 53 -32.95 -0.62 -26.67
C TYR A 53 -32.58 0.06 -28.00
N LYS A 54 -32.82 -0.66 -29.11
CA LYS A 54 -32.42 -0.24 -30.46
C LYS A 54 -32.96 1.14 -30.86
N ASP A 55 -34.20 1.45 -30.50
CA ASP A 55 -34.85 2.73 -30.85
C ASP A 55 -34.22 3.93 -30.13
N LEU A 56 -33.62 3.71 -28.97
CA LEU A 56 -32.83 4.72 -28.26
C LEU A 56 -31.40 4.83 -28.82
N TYR A 57 -30.82 3.68 -29.20
CA TYR A 57 -29.44 3.59 -29.69
C TYR A 57 -29.24 4.21 -31.07
N LEU A 58 -30.08 3.86 -32.05
CA LEU A 58 -29.93 4.31 -33.44
C LEU A 58 -29.81 5.84 -33.61
N PRO A 59 -30.65 6.68 -32.98
CA PRO A 59 -30.53 8.13 -33.13
C PRO A 59 -29.29 8.74 -32.45
N HIS A 60 -28.63 8.00 -31.54
CA HIS A 60 -27.47 8.47 -30.78
C HIS A 60 -26.22 7.59 -30.97
N SER A 61 -26.16 6.81 -32.05
CA SER A 61 -25.16 5.75 -32.22
C SER A 61 -23.74 6.25 -32.15
N ASP A 62 -23.44 7.38 -32.78
CA ASP A 62 -22.08 7.93 -32.82
C ASP A 62 -21.62 8.38 -31.44
N ALA A 63 -22.50 9.08 -30.71
CA ALA A 63 -22.22 9.53 -29.35
C ALA A 63 -22.05 8.35 -28.39
N LEU A 64 -22.92 7.34 -28.47
CA LEU A 64 -22.86 6.14 -27.61
C LEU A 64 -21.63 5.27 -27.93
N ASN A 65 -21.26 5.12 -29.20
CA ASN A 65 -20.04 4.40 -29.59
C ASN A 65 -18.77 5.16 -29.18
N ALA A 66 -18.75 6.49 -29.32
CA ALA A 66 -17.65 7.31 -28.81
C ALA A 66 -17.53 7.19 -27.29
N ALA A 67 -18.65 7.24 -26.55
CA ALA A 67 -18.66 7.04 -25.11
C ALA A 67 -18.17 5.63 -24.72
N LEU A 68 -18.62 4.59 -25.43
CA LEU A 68 -18.18 3.21 -25.22
C LEU A 68 -16.66 3.08 -25.46
N PHE A 69 -16.13 3.69 -26.51
CA PHE A 69 -14.70 3.69 -26.81
C PHE A 69 -13.89 4.38 -25.70
N VAL A 70 -14.30 5.58 -25.26
CA VAL A 70 -13.60 6.34 -24.23
C VAL A 70 -13.65 5.62 -22.88
N LEU A 71 -14.82 5.12 -22.47
CA LEU A 71 -14.99 4.39 -21.22
C LEU A 71 -14.23 3.05 -21.25
N GLY A 72 -14.37 2.27 -22.32
CA GLY A 72 -13.67 1.00 -22.51
C GLY A 72 -12.15 1.17 -22.55
N GLY A 73 -11.67 2.20 -23.23
CA GLY A 73 -10.26 2.59 -23.26
C GLY A 73 -9.75 2.99 -21.87
N GLY A 74 -10.49 3.84 -21.16
CA GLY A 74 -10.15 4.26 -19.80
C GLY A 74 -10.07 3.10 -18.81
N VAL A 75 -11.05 2.20 -18.83
CA VAL A 75 -11.06 0.97 -18.00
C VAL A 75 -9.86 0.09 -18.32
N SER A 76 -9.51 -0.07 -19.60
CA SER A 76 -8.33 -0.83 -20.02
C SER A 76 -7.03 -0.22 -19.47
N VAL A 77 -6.86 1.11 -19.55
CA VAL A 77 -5.69 1.81 -18.99
C VAL A 77 -5.57 1.58 -17.49
N ILE A 78 -6.67 1.76 -16.74
CA ILE A 78 -6.67 1.55 -15.29
C ILE A 78 -6.33 0.09 -14.95
N SER A 79 -6.82 -0.86 -15.73
CA SER A 79 -6.57 -2.30 -15.52
C SER A 79 -5.10 -2.65 -15.81
N ILE A 80 -4.49 -2.07 -16.85
CA ILE A 80 -3.05 -2.20 -17.12
C ILE A 80 -2.24 -1.58 -15.97
N MET A 81 -2.62 -0.40 -15.49
CA MET A 81 -1.94 0.23 -14.35
C MET A 81 -2.00 -0.64 -13.09
N GLN A 82 -3.12 -1.30 -12.82
CA GLN A 82 -3.23 -2.26 -11.71
C GLN A 82 -2.28 -3.43 -11.87
N ALA A 83 -2.24 -4.03 -13.06
CA ALA A 83 -1.37 -5.17 -13.36
C ALA A 83 0.12 -4.81 -13.25
N VAL A 84 0.51 -3.62 -13.70
CA VAL A 84 1.90 -3.15 -13.66
C VAL A 84 2.33 -2.74 -12.26
N GLN A 85 1.50 -1.96 -11.56
CA GLN A 85 1.90 -1.39 -10.27
C GLN A 85 1.77 -2.36 -9.10
N ARG A 86 0.91 -3.38 -9.22
CA ARG A 86 0.74 -4.45 -8.22
C ARG A 86 0.55 -3.89 -6.80
N TRP A 87 -0.30 -2.86 -6.68
CA TRP A 87 -0.48 -2.09 -5.44
C TRP A 87 -0.86 -2.98 -4.25
N GLY A 88 -1.68 -4.03 -4.46
CA GLY A 88 -2.03 -5.00 -3.43
C GLY A 88 -0.82 -5.74 -2.86
N GLU A 89 0.08 -6.24 -3.72
CA GLU A 89 1.27 -6.97 -3.28
C GLU A 89 2.27 -6.06 -2.57
N ARG A 90 2.48 -4.86 -3.09
CA ARG A 90 3.34 -3.87 -2.43
C ARG A 90 2.78 -3.48 -1.06
N SER A 91 1.46 -3.29 -0.97
CA SER A 91 0.78 -3.04 0.31
C SER A 91 1.04 -4.16 1.31
N GLN A 92 0.89 -5.42 0.89
CA GLN A 92 1.14 -6.60 1.73
C GLN A 92 2.60 -6.71 2.16
N SER A 93 3.54 -6.42 1.25
CA SER A 93 4.98 -6.41 1.56
C SER A 93 5.31 -5.37 2.63
N HIS A 94 4.78 -4.15 2.50
CA HIS A 94 4.94 -3.12 3.53
C HIS A 94 4.24 -3.50 4.84
N PHE A 95 3.09 -4.17 4.81
CA PHE A 95 2.36 -4.60 5.99
C PHE A 95 3.17 -5.64 6.79
N ASN A 96 3.75 -6.61 6.11
CA ASN A 96 4.63 -7.61 6.72
C ASN A 96 5.84 -6.96 7.39
N ALA A 97 6.48 -5.99 6.72
CA ALA A 97 7.58 -5.23 7.28
C ALA A 97 7.16 -4.38 8.50
N ALA A 98 6.00 -3.72 8.43
CA ALA A 98 5.45 -2.94 9.54
C ALA A 98 5.21 -3.79 10.80
N ASN A 99 4.68 -5.01 10.62
CA ASN A 99 4.49 -5.96 11.70
C ASN A 99 5.82 -6.46 12.28
N ALA A 100 6.81 -6.75 11.43
CA ALA A 100 8.14 -7.15 11.87
C ALA A 100 8.83 -6.05 12.70
N TYR A 101 8.81 -4.79 12.24
CA TYR A 101 9.33 -3.66 13.03
C TYR A 101 8.54 -3.46 14.34
N SER A 102 7.22 -3.61 14.33
CA SER A 102 6.40 -3.49 15.55
C SER A 102 6.72 -4.60 16.56
N SER A 103 6.98 -5.82 16.08
CA SER A 103 7.44 -6.94 16.91
C SER A 103 8.82 -6.65 17.53
N LEU A 104 9.78 -6.16 16.74
CA LEU A 104 11.10 -5.76 17.23
C LEU A 104 11.03 -4.66 18.27
N ARG A 105 10.15 -3.68 18.08
CA ARG A 105 9.91 -2.63 19.07
C ARG A 105 9.46 -3.23 20.40
N ARG A 106 8.50 -4.16 20.37
CA ARG A 106 8.04 -4.84 21.59
C ARG A 106 9.16 -5.64 22.27
N LYS A 107 10.03 -6.32 21.50
CA LYS A 107 11.22 -6.99 22.04
C LYS A 107 12.16 -5.99 22.74
N LEU A 108 12.38 -4.81 22.16
CA LEU A 108 13.19 -3.74 22.76
C LEU A 108 12.57 -3.17 24.04
N GLU A 109 11.25 -2.96 24.05
CA GLU A 109 10.51 -2.48 25.22
C GLU A 109 10.62 -3.49 26.38
N ILE A 110 10.45 -4.79 26.11
CA ILE A 110 10.63 -5.87 27.10
C ILE A 110 12.08 -5.90 27.61
N LEU A 111 13.06 -5.73 26.71
CA LEU A 111 14.48 -5.74 27.08
C LEU A 111 14.83 -4.58 28.01
N ARG A 112 14.23 -3.40 27.77
CA ARG A 112 14.37 -2.21 28.61
C ARG A 112 13.85 -2.43 30.03
N LEU A 113 12.75 -3.16 30.18
CA LEU A 113 12.12 -3.45 31.47
C LEU A 113 12.90 -4.48 32.31
N ASN A 114 13.72 -5.34 31.68
CA ASN A 114 14.42 -6.46 32.31
C ASN A 114 15.94 -6.25 32.50
N LEU A 115 16.43 -5.00 32.46
CA LEU A 115 17.85 -4.69 32.71
C LEU A 115 18.25 -4.99 34.17
N PRO A 116 19.47 -5.53 34.44
CA PRO A 116 20.67 -5.42 33.61
C PRO A 116 21.18 -6.71 32.91
N GLY A 117 20.49 -7.85 32.98
CA GLY A 117 20.98 -9.15 32.45
C GLY A 117 20.86 -9.38 30.93
N SER A 118 20.53 -8.37 30.13
CA SER A 118 19.96 -8.55 28.79
C SER A 118 20.91 -8.26 27.62
N ALA A 119 22.22 -8.12 27.85
CA ALA A 119 23.20 -7.84 26.79
C ALA A 119 23.20 -8.85 25.61
N PRO A 120 23.09 -10.18 25.82
CA PRO A 120 23.00 -11.15 24.72
C PRO A 120 21.70 -11.04 23.92
N HIS A 121 20.63 -10.55 24.54
CA HIS A 121 19.34 -10.39 23.86
C HIS A 121 19.34 -9.14 22.97
N LEU A 122 20.12 -8.12 23.35
CA LEU A 122 20.27 -6.91 22.55
C LEU A 122 21.00 -7.18 21.23
N SER A 123 22.05 -8.01 21.22
CA SER A 123 22.75 -8.38 19.99
C SER A 123 21.85 -9.14 19.01
N VAL A 124 21.02 -10.06 19.52
CA VAL A 124 20.01 -10.77 18.70
C VAL A 124 19.03 -9.80 18.07
N ILE A 125 18.49 -8.84 18.84
CA ILE A 125 17.55 -7.84 18.30
C ILE A 125 18.21 -6.93 17.26
N LEU A 126 19.48 -6.57 17.44
CA LEU A 126 20.22 -5.77 16.46
C LEU A 126 20.47 -6.53 15.16
N GLU A 127 20.74 -7.84 15.25
CA GLU A 127 20.87 -8.70 14.08
C GLU A 127 19.52 -8.89 13.36
N ASP A 128 18.44 -9.14 14.10
CA ASP A 128 17.07 -9.17 13.53
C ASP A 128 16.74 -7.86 12.80
N LEU A 129 17.12 -6.71 13.39
CA LEU A 129 16.92 -5.40 12.79
C LEU A 129 17.74 -5.20 11.51
N ARG A 130 18.98 -5.69 11.48
CA ARG A 130 19.84 -5.64 10.29
C ARG A 130 19.24 -6.46 9.16
N GLN A 131 18.85 -7.70 9.44
CA GLN A 131 18.22 -8.60 8.47
C GLN A 131 16.90 -8.02 7.95
N LEU A 132 16.11 -7.40 8.82
CA LEU A 132 14.88 -6.72 8.40
C LEU A 132 15.18 -5.51 7.50
N GLY A 133 16.24 -4.75 7.78
CA GLY A 133 16.67 -3.64 6.93
C GLY A 133 17.13 -4.06 5.53
N GLU A 134 17.69 -5.27 5.40
CA GLU A 134 18.12 -5.84 4.11
C GLU A 134 16.95 -6.41 3.29
N THR A 135 15.89 -6.87 3.95
CA THR A 135 14.76 -7.57 3.31
C THR A 135 13.50 -6.71 3.15
N ALA A 136 13.36 -5.63 3.94
CA ALA A 136 12.19 -4.77 3.89
C ALA A 136 12.13 -3.98 2.56
N PRO A 137 10.94 -3.80 1.98
CA PRO A 137 10.78 -2.99 0.78
C PRO A 137 11.11 -1.52 1.06
N ALA A 138 11.71 -0.83 0.09
CA ALA A 138 12.01 0.59 0.22
C ALA A 138 10.72 1.42 0.36
N VAL A 139 10.69 2.34 1.34
CA VAL A 139 9.57 3.25 1.55
C VAL A 139 9.77 4.53 0.72
N PRO A 140 8.75 5.01 -0.01
CA PRO A 140 8.83 6.29 -0.72
C PRO A 140 9.18 7.47 0.21
N GLU A 141 10.09 8.34 -0.23
CA GLU A 141 10.65 9.43 0.59
C GLU A 141 9.58 10.35 1.18
N GLY A 142 8.55 10.70 0.40
CA GLY A 142 7.45 11.53 0.88
C GLY A 142 6.66 10.90 2.03
N LEU A 143 6.55 9.55 2.06
CA LEU A 143 5.91 8.82 3.16
C LEU A 143 6.84 8.68 4.35
N TRP A 144 8.13 8.46 4.10
CA TRP A 144 9.17 8.43 5.13
C TRP A 144 9.24 9.75 5.91
N ASN A 145 9.31 10.88 5.20
CA ASN A 145 9.38 12.20 5.79
C ASN A 145 8.11 12.58 6.58
N LYS A 146 6.95 12.09 6.17
CA LYS A 146 5.70 12.24 6.93
C LYS A 146 5.73 11.40 8.21
N ALA A 147 6.20 10.16 8.12
CA ALA A 147 6.27 9.26 9.26
C ALA A 147 7.24 9.75 10.34
N ILE A 148 8.40 10.30 9.95
CA ILE A 148 9.35 10.92 10.90
C ILE A 148 8.69 12.11 11.62
N ARG A 149 7.96 12.96 10.88
CA ARG A 149 7.27 14.12 11.48
C ARG A 149 6.19 13.68 12.47
N ALA A 150 5.42 12.65 12.14
CA ALA A 150 4.35 12.14 12.98
C ALA A 150 4.83 11.52 14.31
N VAL A 151 6.09 11.08 14.39
CA VAL A 151 6.66 10.52 15.63
C VAL A 151 7.37 11.58 16.49
N LYS A 152 7.73 12.73 15.90
CA LYS A 152 8.33 13.88 16.60
C LYS A 152 7.29 14.81 17.25
N ALA A 153 6.05 14.80 16.76
CA ALA A 153 4.90 15.50 17.33
C ALA A 153 4.35 14.72 18.53
#